data_AF-A0A532AXF6-F1
#
_entry.id   AF-A0A532AXF6-F1
#
_cell.length_a   1.000
_cell.length_b   1.000
_cell.length_c   1.000
_cell.angle_alpha   90.00
_cell.angle_beta   90.00
_cell.angle_gamma   90.00
#
_symmetry.space_group_name_H-M   'P 1'
#
loop_
_entity.id
_entity.type
_entity.pdbx_description
1 polymer ?
#
loop_
_entity_poly.entity_id
_entity_poly.type
_entity_poly.pdbx_seq_one_letter_code
_entity_poly.pdbx_strand_id
1 'polypeptide(L)'
;MSYEDPLAFSVRAAFIPEPKSPPRHPKRVDPRKAREEAVAAEEEEDLDDQYQYQGNFLELAPMLREHVILAAPMQPICSDDCLGLCARCGKNLNEGPCQCAAEPPIPTFRVVQGTKRKTGGSSAS
;
A
#
# COMPACT_ATOMS: atom_id res chain seq x y z
N MET A 1 16.78 10.28 16.21
CA MET A 1 15.76 9.84 15.24
C MET A 1 14.44 10.46 15.65
N SER A 2 14.27 11.75 15.34
CA SER A 2 12.96 12.38 15.38
C SER A 2 12.31 12.10 14.02
N TYR A 3 11.12 11.49 14.04
CA TYR A 3 10.31 11.32 12.85
C TYR A 3 9.50 12.61 12.75
N GLU A 4 9.92 13.53 11.90
CA GLU A 4 9.34 14.88 11.83
C GLU A 4 7.92 14.89 11.24
N ASP A 5 7.47 13.77 10.66
CA ASP A 5 6.12 13.59 10.18
C ASP A 5 5.48 12.34 10.84
N PRO A 6 4.76 12.48 11.96
CA PRO A 6 4.09 11.35 12.57
C PRO A 6 3.07 10.81 11.56
N LEU A 7 3.14 9.50 11.28
CA LEU A 7 2.15 8.77 10.51
C LEU A 7 0.74 9.02 11.09
N ALA A 8 0.06 10.05 10.58
CA ALA A 8 -1.22 10.49 11.08
C ALA A 8 -2.32 9.83 10.25
N PHE A 9 -2.97 8.81 10.83
CA PHE A 9 -4.16 8.19 10.26
C PHE A 9 -5.29 8.22 11.29
N SER A 10 -6.51 8.49 10.83
CA SER A 10 -7.70 8.50 11.68
C SER A 10 -8.43 7.17 11.58
N VAL A 11 -8.61 6.48 12.70
CA VAL A 11 -9.42 5.26 12.79
C VAL A 11 -10.79 5.63 13.34
N ARG A 12 -11.86 5.19 12.66
CA ARG A 12 -13.23 5.22 13.19
C ARG A 12 -13.70 3.79 13.33
N ALA A 13 -14.13 3.43 14.53
CA ALA A 13 -14.74 2.14 14.81
C ALA A 13 -16.23 2.34 15.10
N ALA A 14 -17.08 1.56 14.41
CA ALA A 14 -18.49 1.43 14.74
C ALA A 14 -18.74 0.00 15.19
N PHE A 15 -19.38 -0.17 16.36
CA PHE A 15 -19.77 -1.48 16.84
C PHE A 15 -21.09 -1.89 16.19
N ILE A 16 -21.06 -2.98 15.44
CA ILE A 16 -22.26 -3.59 14.85
C ILE A 16 -22.60 -4.82 15.70
N PRO A 17 -23.70 -4.79 16.48
CA PRO A 17 -24.12 -5.97 17.24
C PRO A 17 -24.58 -7.07 16.29
N GLU A 18 -24.07 -8.29 16.47
CA GLU A 18 -24.58 -9.45 15.72
C GLU A 18 -26.09 -9.63 15.99
N PRO A 19 -26.91 -9.84 14.95
CA PRO A 19 -28.32 -10.18 15.14
C PRO A 19 -28.40 -11.53 15.85
N LYS A 20 -29.23 -11.60 16.90
CA LYS A 20 -29.51 -12.85 17.63
C LYS A 20 -29.90 -13.94 16.62
N SER A 21 -29.21 -15.08 16.66
CA SER A 21 -29.55 -16.23 15.83
C SER A 21 -31.03 -16.61 15.99
N PRO A 22 -31.72 -16.96 14.89
CA PRO A 22 -33.12 -17.32 14.97
C PRO A 22 -33.29 -18.54 15.90
N PRO A 23 -34.41 -18.60 16.64
CA PRO A 23 -34.67 -19.72 17.55
C PRO A 23 -34.60 -21.06 16.80
N ARG A 24 -33.92 -22.04 17.39
CA ARG A 24 -33.75 -23.41 16.83
C ARG A 24 -35.06 -24.15 16.54
N HIS A 25 -36.19 -23.62 17.02
CA HIS A 25 -37.53 -24.09 16.67
C HIS A 25 -38.29 -23.02 15.89
N PRO A 26 -38.81 -23.34 14.69
CA PRO A 26 -39.58 -22.40 13.91
C PRO A 26 -40.87 -22.07 14.67
N LYS A 27 -41.01 -20.81 15.10
CA LYS A 27 -42.34 -20.28 15.43
C LYS A 27 -43.15 -20.24 14.12
N ARG A 28 -44.44 -20.56 14.16
CA ARG A 28 -45.32 -20.35 13.00
C ARG A 28 -45.27 -18.87 12.61
N VAL A 29 -44.70 -18.58 11.45
CA VAL A 29 -44.58 -17.21 10.92
C VAL A 29 -45.71 -16.99 9.92
N ASP A 30 -46.39 -15.85 10.03
CA ASP A 30 -47.39 -15.43 9.04
C ASP A 30 -46.73 -15.23 7.66
N PRO A 31 -47.28 -15.81 6.58
CA PRO A 31 -46.65 -15.80 5.25
C PRO A 31 -46.54 -14.40 4.63
N ARG A 32 -47.28 -13.41 5.16
CA ARG A 32 -47.14 -12.01 4.75
C ARG A 32 -45.85 -11.36 5.28
N LYS A 33 -45.39 -11.78 6.47
CA LYS A 33 -44.20 -11.25 7.14
C LYS A 33 -42.90 -11.83 6.57
N ALA A 34 -42.93 -13.11 6.18
CA ALA A 34 -41.81 -13.80 5.56
C ALA A 34 -41.37 -13.19 4.21
N ARG A 35 -42.28 -12.49 3.50
CA ARG A 35 -41.93 -11.80 2.25
C ARG A 35 -41.22 -10.46 2.47
N GLU A 36 -41.34 -9.89 3.67
CA GLU A 36 -40.65 -8.65 4.05
C GLU A 36 -39.19 -8.93 4.50
N GLU A 37 -38.96 -10.03 5.20
CA GLU A 37 -37.62 -10.43 5.69
C GLU A 37 -36.69 -10.97 4.59
N ALA A 38 -37.23 -11.46 3.46
CA ALA A 38 -36.46 -12.02 2.35
C ALA A 38 -35.86 -10.96 1.40
N VAL A 39 -36.22 -9.68 1.55
CA VAL A 39 -35.74 -8.56 0.71
C VAL A 39 -34.60 -7.77 1.40
N ALA A 40 -34.17 -8.20 2.58
CA ALA A 40 -33.12 -7.53 3.37
C ALA A 40 -31.78 -8.30 3.38
N ALA A 41 -31.62 -9.31 2.52
CA ALA A 41 -30.43 -10.15 2.45
C ALA A 41 -29.66 -9.89 1.14
N GLU A 42 -29.24 -8.63 0.95
CA GLU A 42 -28.32 -8.25 -0.10
C GLU A 42 -27.45 -7.09 0.38
N GLU A 43 -26.49 -7.42 1.24
CA GLU A 43 -25.30 -6.62 1.57
C GLU A 43 -24.27 -7.64 2.09
N GLU A 44 -23.66 -8.36 1.15
CA GLU A 44 -22.41 -9.08 1.38
C GLU A 44 -21.29 -8.02 1.45
N GLU A 45 -21.42 -7.07 2.38
CA GLU A 45 -20.38 -6.07 2.64
C GLU A 45 -19.11 -6.81 3.06
N ASP A 46 -18.00 -6.44 2.42
CA ASP A 46 -16.67 -7.03 2.54
C ASP A 46 -16.36 -7.46 3.98
N LEU A 47 -16.47 -8.76 4.25
CA LEU A 47 -16.08 -9.37 5.53
C LEU A 47 -14.62 -9.05 5.89
N ASP A 48 -13.82 -8.71 4.88
CA ASP A 48 -12.41 -8.32 4.99
C ASP A 48 -12.23 -7.01 5.77
N ASP A 49 -13.25 -6.15 5.85
CA ASP A 49 -13.20 -4.88 6.60
C ASP A 49 -13.73 -5.00 8.05
N GLN A 50 -14.20 -6.18 8.47
CA GLN A 50 -14.74 -6.42 9.81
C GLN A 50 -13.72 -7.07 10.76
N TYR A 51 -13.43 -6.40 11.88
CA TYR A 51 -12.55 -6.90 12.92
C TYR A 51 -13.34 -7.46 14.11
N GLN A 52 -13.13 -8.74 14.41
CA GLN A 52 -13.74 -9.39 15.57
C GLN A 52 -12.95 -9.08 16.85
N TYR A 53 -13.65 -8.75 17.93
CA TYR A 53 -13.07 -8.59 19.26
C TYR A 53 -13.29 -9.86 20.10
N GLN A 54 -12.33 -10.19 20.96
CA GLN A 54 -12.43 -11.30 21.90
C GLN A 54 -12.45 -10.76 23.33
N GLY A 55 -13.58 -10.88 24.01
CA GLY A 55 -13.78 -10.31 25.34
C GLY A 55 -13.69 -8.78 25.29
N ASN A 56 -12.54 -8.24 25.73
CA ASN A 56 -12.25 -6.80 25.73
C ASN A 56 -11.04 -6.44 24.84
N PHE A 57 -10.58 -7.35 23.98
CA PHE A 57 -9.42 -7.16 23.11
C PHE A 57 -9.85 -7.13 21.64
N LEU A 58 -9.30 -6.18 20.89
CA LEU A 58 -9.46 -6.04 19.44
C LEU A 58 -8.07 -6.05 18.80
N GLU A 59 -7.81 -6.98 17.87
CA GLU A 59 -6.51 -7.12 17.22
C GLU A 59 -6.42 -6.18 16.01
N LEU A 60 -5.74 -5.05 16.19
CA LEU A 60 -5.60 -4.00 15.17
C LEU A 60 -4.29 -4.10 14.36
N ALA A 61 -3.35 -4.98 14.75
CA ALA A 61 -2.06 -5.06 14.10
C ALA A 61 -2.12 -5.28 12.57
N PRO A 62 -3.06 -6.07 12.00
CA PRO A 62 -3.19 -6.24 10.55
C PRO A 62 -3.52 -4.90 9.86
N MET A 63 -4.61 -4.25 10.28
CA MET A 63 -5.06 -2.95 9.76
C MET A 63 -3.94 -1.90 9.83
N LEU A 64 -3.30 -1.80 11.00
CA LEU A 64 -2.25 -0.82 11.23
C LEU A 64 -1.04 -1.07 10.33
N ARG A 65 -0.64 -2.33 10.13
CA ARG A 65 0.48 -2.67 9.26
C ARG A 65 0.25 -2.19 7.83
N GLU A 66 -0.95 -2.40 7.29
CA GLU A 66 -1.30 -1.98 5.94
C GLU A 66 -1.20 -0.46 5.78
N HIS A 67 -1.81 0.29 6.69
CA HIS A 67 -1.72 1.74 6.68
C HIS A 67 -0.27 2.25 6.85
N VAL A 68 0.51 1.64 7.73
CA VAL A 68 1.93 2.01 7.93
C VAL A 68 2.75 1.77 6.67
N ILE A 69 2.53 0.64 5.97
CA ILE A 69 3.24 0.35 4.71
C ILE A 69 2.90 1.38 3.65
N LEU A 70 1.62 1.76 3.52
CA LEU A 70 1.17 2.71 2.50
C LEU A 70 1.64 4.14 2.77
N ALA A 71 1.74 4.52 4.04
CA ALA A 71 2.15 5.86 4.42
C ALA A 71 3.68 5.99 4.66
N ALA A 72 4.42 4.88 4.65
CA ALA A 72 5.87 4.91 4.77
C ALA A 72 6.53 5.56 3.53
N PRO A 73 7.58 6.38 3.71
CA PRO A 73 8.31 6.97 2.60
C PRO A 73 9.03 5.88 1.79
N MET A 74 9.07 6.04 0.46
CA MET A 74 9.79 5.14 -0.46
C MET A 74 11.30 5.05 -0.15
N GLN A 75 11.89 6.14 0.37
CA GLN A 75 13.29 6.21 0.75
C GLN A 75 13.42 6.88 2.11
N PRO A 76 13.38 6.10 3.22
CA PRO A 76 13.55 6.67 4.54
C PRO A 76 14.99 7.15 4.72
N ILE A 77 15.16 8.47 4.74
CA ILE A 77 16.43 9.12 5.07
C ILE A 77 16.45 9.51 6.54
N CYS A 78 17.66 9.54 7.11
CA CYS A 78 17.87 9.84 8.53
C CYS A 78 17.65 11.33 8.87
N SER A 79 17.78 12.18 7.87
CA SER A 79 17.60 13.64 7.85
C SER A 79 17.53 14.10 6.40
N ASP A 80 17.11 15.34 6.15
CA ASP A 80 16.99 15.89 4.78
C ASP A 80 18.31 15.87 3.99
N ASP A 81 19.44 16.06 4.68
CA ASP A 81 20.79 16.06 4.08
C ASP A 81 21.49 14.68 4.13
N CYS A 82 20.79 13.60 4.47
CA CYS A 82 21.40 12.28 4.65
C CYS A 82 21.91 11.72 3.31
N LEU A 83 23.22 11.51 3.19
CA LEU A 83 23.86 10.96 1.98
C LEU A 83 23.53 9.48 1.72
N GLY A 84 22.84 8.83 2.67
CA GLY A 84 22.40 7.44 2.55
C GLY A 84 23.52 6.39 2.72
N LEU A 85 23.19 5.16 2.32
CA LEU A 85 24.11 4.02 2.37
C LEU A 85 24.60 3.67 0.96
N CYS A 86 25.82 3.17 0.85
CA CYS A 86 26.30 2.61 -0.41
C CYS A 86 25.47 1.37 -0.81
N ALA A 87 24.85 1.39 -1.99
CA ALA A 87 24.05 0.29 -2.51
C ALA A 87 24.83 -1.03 -2.75
N ARG A 88 26.17 -1.00 -2.70
CA ARG A 88 27.03 -2.18 -2.88
C ARG A 88 27.56 -2.75 -1.57
N CYS A 89 28.00 -1.92 -0.63
CA CYS A 89 28.64 -2.39 0.60
C CYS A 89 27.92 -1.97 1.89
N GLY A 90 26.87 -1.16 1.81
CA GLY A 90 26.12 -0.67 2.97
C GLY A 90 26.85 0.38 3.81
N LYS A 91 28.06 0.84 3.42
CA LYS A 91 28.78 1.88 4.16
C LYS A 91 27.94 3.16 4.23
N ASN A 92 27.90 3.75 5.42
CA ASN A 92 27.32 5.07 5.66
C ASN A 92 28.12 6.16 4.92
N LEU A 93 27.51 6.79 3.92
CA LEU A 93 28.17 7.82 3.12
C LEU A 93 28.33 9.15 3.89
N ASN A 94 27.60 9.31 4.99
CA ASN A 94 27.78 10.44 5.92
C ASN A 94 29.13 10.38 6.67
N GLU A 95 29.75 9.20 6.77
CA GLU A 95 31.09 9.00 7.36
C GLU A 95 32.22 9.11 6.31
N GLY A 96 31.87 9.49 5.08
CA GLY A 96 32.79 9.65 3.96
C GLY A 96 32.63 8.57 2.87
N PRO A 97 33.38 8.71 1.77
CA PRO A 97 33.17 7.91 0.57
C PRO A 97 33.46 6.42 0.79
N CYS A 98 32.73 5.56 0.08
CA CYS A 98 33.04 4.14 -0.02
C CYS A 98 34.13 3.87 -1.07
N GLN A 99 34.75 2.70 -1.02
CA GLN A 99 35.78 2.27 -1.98
C GLN A 99 35.18 1.44 -3.13
N CYS A 100 33.85 1.37 -3.25
CA CYS A 100 33.21 0.64 -4.33
C CYS A 100 33.48 1.34 -5.66
N ALA A 101 33.75 0.55 -6.71
CA ALA A 101 33.86 1.10 -8.07
C ALA A 101 32.56 1.82 -8.45
N ALA A 102 32.70 3.02 -9.04
CA ALA A 102 31.55 3.79 -9.52
C ALA A 102 30.78 2.98 -10.57
N GLU A 103 29.44 3.01 -10.49
CA GLU A 103 28.59 2.49 -11.55
C GLU A 103 28.84 3.35 -12.81
N PRO A 104 29.20 2.76 -13.96
CA PRO A 104 29.28 3.53 -15.19
C PRO A 104 27.89 4.11 -15.50
N PRO A 105 27.78 5.39 -15.87
CA PRO A 105 26.49 5.98 -16.19
C PRO A 105 25.86 5.18 -17.33
N ILE A 106 24.64 4.68 -17.12
CA ILE A 106 23.89 3.97 -18.16
C ILE A 106 23.65 5.01 -19.27
N PRO A 107 24.16 4.79 -20.50
CA PRO A 107 23.96 5.75 -21.57
C PRO A 107 22.46 5.86 -21.87
N THR A 108 21.89 7.04 -21.64
CA THR A 108 20.51 7.36 -22.00
C THR A 108 20.38 7.24 -23.52
N PHE A 109 19.63 6.22 -23.97
CA PHE A 109 19.37 5.87 -25.37
C PHE A 109 20.55 5.29 -26.18
N ARG A 110 20.87 4.02 -25.94
CA ARG A 110 21.81 3.22 -26.76
C ARG A 110 21.33 2.96 -28.21
N VAL A 111 20.03 3.12 -28.49
CA VAL A 111 19.40 2.71 -29.76
C VAL A 111 19.46 3.79 -30.85
N VAL A 112 19.59 5.08 -30.50
CA VAL A 112 19.51 6.17 -31.49
C VAL A 112 20.87 6.46 -32.17
N GLN A 113 21.98 5.97 -31.63
CA GLN A 113 23.32 6.25 -32.17
C GLN A 113 23.60 5.53 -33.51
N GLY A 114 22.73 4.60 -33.95
CA GLY A 114 22.90 3.84 -35.19
C GLY A 114 22.23 4.44 -36.44
N THR A 115 21.36 5.44 -36.32
CA THR A 115 20.63 5.96 -37.48
C THR A 115 21.43 7.06 -38.18
N LYS A 116 22.39 6.69 -39.03
CA LYS A 116 22.89 7.60 -40.07
C LYS A 116 21.73 7.96 -41.00
N ARG A 117 21.20 9.18 -40.87
CA ARG A 117 20.31 9.77 -41.89
C ARG A 117 21.07 9.80 -43.21
N LYS A 118 20.71 8.93 -44.14
CA LYS A 118 21.16 8.99 -45.53
C LYS A 118 20.62 10.30 -46.11
N THR A 119 21.44 11.34 -46.15
CA THR A 119 21.15 12.55 -46.92
C THR A 119 21.15 12.15 -48.39
N GLY A 120 19.96 11.89 -48.92
CA GLY A 120 19.75 11.84 -50.35
C GLY A 120 19.73 13.26 -50.90
N GLY A 121 20.58 13.52 -51.90
CA GLY A 121 20.31 14.52 -52.93
C GLY A 121 21.44 15.51 -53.23
N SER A 122 21.93 15.42 -54.47
CA SER A 122 22.17 16.54 -55.41
C SER A 122 23.60 17.07 -55.62
N SER A 123 24.15 16.76 -56.80
CA SER A 123 24.89 17.66 -57.72
C SER A 123 25.17 16.84 -59.00
N ALA A 124 24.52 17.04 -60.15
CA ALA A 124 24.69 18.13 -61.11
C ALA A 124 26.15 18.30 -61.57
N SER A 125 26.54 17.60 -62.64
CA SER A 125 27.34 18.06 -63.80
C SER A 125 27.46 16.93 -64.81
#